data_AF-A0A418FRU3-F1
#
_entry.id   AF-A0A418FRU3-F1
#
_cell.length_a   1.000
_cell.length_b   1.000
_cell.length_c   1.000
_cell.angle_alpha   90.00
_cell.angle_beta   90.00
_cell.angle_gamma   90.00
#
_symmetry.space_group_name_H-M   'P 1'
#
loop_
_entity.id
_entity.type
_entity.pdbx_description
1 polymer ?
#
loop_
_entity_poly.entity_id
_entity_poly.type
_entity_poly.pdbx_seq_one_letter_code
_entity_poly.pdbx_strand_id
1 'polypeptide(L)'
;MTAINADVLIHGCKYGKADDVRVCLEEGIEADGQGNEWTPFMWAAYYGHIDVAKVLVEFGADTDHVFHHDGKDATDAAKENNQNEFLEYLKTLPLKGKPAPPPHKSTMTAINADVLIHGCKYGKVDDVRVCLEEGIEADGQGNEWTPFMWAAYYGHIDVAKVLVEFGADPDLVYYQDVCYHDGKDATDAAKENNQIAFLEYLMTLKGNPVPPPHKSTMTAINADVLIHGCKYGKVDDVRVCLEEGIEADGQGNEWTPFMWAAYYGHIDVAKVLVEFGADPDHVFHHDGKDATDAAKENNQTAFLEYLKTLPLKGKPALM
;
A
#
# COMPACT_ATOMS: atom_id res chain seq x y z
N MET A 1 20.82 -3.11 23.99
CA MET A 1 20.84 -3.00 22.52
C MET A 1 19.53 -2.31 22.17
N THR A 2 19.58 -0.99 22.00
CA THR A 2 18.41 -0.22 21.55
C THR A 2 18.08 -0.68 20.14
N ALA A 3 16.81 -1.02 19.89
CA ALA A 3 16.38 -1.43 18.56
C ALA A 3 16.65 -0.27 17.58
N ILE A 4 17.43 -0.55 16.53
CA ILE A 4 17.70 0.39 15.45
C ILE A 4 16.39 0.48 14.64
N ASN A 5 15.76 1.64 14.64
CA ASN A 5 14.49 1.91 13.94
C ASN A 5 14.45 3.37 13.43
N ALA A 6 13.38 3.74 12.73
CA ALA A 6 13.22 5.09 12.17
C ALA A 6 13.35 6.22 13.22
N ASP A 7 12.89 5.99 14.45
CA ASP A 7 13.02 6.99 15.53
C ASP A 7 14.48 7.27 15.90
N VAL A 8 15.34 6.25 15.88
CA VAL A 8 16.78 6.40 16.15
C VAL A 8 17.44 7.21 15.03
N LEU A 9 17.11 6.93 13.77
CA LEU A 9 17.60 7.71 12.62
C LEU A 9 17.21 9.20 12.77
N ILE A 10 15.94 9.47 13.04
CA ILE A 10 15.41 10.84 13.18
C ILE A 10 16.05 11.53 14.38
N HIS A 11 16.21 10.85 15.51
CA HIS A 11 16.92 11.38 16.67
C HIS A 11 18.35 11.77 16.29
N GLY A 12 19.07 10.91 15.57
CA GLY A 12 20.41 11.21 15.06
C GLY A 12 20.42 12.44 14.16
N CYS A 13 19.41 12.61 13.31
CA CYS A 13 19.26 13.77 12.44
C CYS A 13 18.99 15.07 13.20
N LYS A 14 18.19 15.03 14.28
CA LYS A 14 17.89 16.23 15.10
C LYS A 14 19.09 16.70 15.92
N TYR A 15 19.93 15.77 16.38
CA TYR A 15 21.01 16.04 17.34
C TYR A 15 22.42 15.96 16.75
N GLY A 16 22.56 15.93 15.42
CA GLY A 16 23.86 15.99 14.75
C GLY A 16 24.73 14.74 14.99
N LYS A 17 24.11 13.56 15.09
CA LYS A 17 24.81 12.29 15.34
C LYS A 17 25.11 11.58 14.02
N ALA A 18 26.04 12.13 13.23
CA ALA A 18 26.36 11.60 11.91
C ALA A 18 26.76 10.12 11.91
N ASP A 19 27.49 9.66 12.94
CA ASP A 19 27.88 8.25 13.08
C ASP A 19 26.66 7.34 13.36
N ASP A 20 25.75 7.76 14.25
CA ASP A 20 24.53 6.99 14.55
C ASP A 20 23.61 6.92 13.33
N VAL A 21 23.49 8.04 12.59
CA VAL A 21 22.76 8.10 11.32
C VAL A 21 23.38 7.14 10.30
N ARG A 22 24.70 7.14 10.14
CA ARG A 22 25.39 6.22 9.23
C ARG A 22 25.12 4.77 9.60
N VAL A 23 25.23 4.41 10.88
CA VAL A 23 24.94 3.05 11.36
C VAL A 23 23.49 2.66 11.04
N CYS A 24 22.52 3.56 11.28
CA CYS A 24 21.11 3.30 10.95
C CYS A 24 20.91 2.99 9.47
N LEU A 25 21.54 3.77 8.58
CA LEU A 25 21.44 3.59 7.13
C LEU A 25 22.18 2.32 6.68
N GLU A 26 23.35 2.01 7.25
CA GLU A 26 24.10 0.78 6.97
C GLU A 26 23.32 -0.49 7.37
N GLU A 27 22.53 -0.42 8.44
CA GLU A 27 21.60 -1.47 8.89
C GLU A 27 20.30 -1.53 8.06
N GLY A 28 20.20 -0.73 7.00
CA GLY A 28 19.11 -0.80 6.02
C GLY A 28 17.90 0.08 6.32
N ILE A 29 18.00 1.02 7.27
CA ILE A 29 16.96 2.04 7.42
C ILE A 29 17.01 2.96 6.20
N GLU A 30 15.84 3.23 5.64
CA GLU A 30 15.62 4.13 4.52
C GLU A 30 16.02 5.58 4.84
N ALA A 31 16.83 6.21 3.98
CA ALA A 31 17.28 7.59 4.16
C ALA A 31 16.15 8.63 4.10
N ASP A 32 15.06 8.29 3.41
CA ASP A 32 13.83 9.10 3.31
C ASP A 32 12.73 8.62 4.27
N GLY A 33 13.07 7.74 5.23
CA GLY A 33 12.09 7.13 6.13
C GLY A 33 11.22 8.15 6.88
N GLN A 34 9.93 7.85 7.05
CA GLN A 34 8.99 8.77 7.69
C GLN A 34 9.25 8.87 9.20
N GLY A 35 9.39 10.10 9.71
CA GLY A 35 9.53 10.35 11.14
C GLY A 35 8.86 11.64 11.56
N ASN A 36 7.81 11.53 12.37
CA ASN A 36 7.14 12.63 13.08
C ASN A 36 7.09 13.92 12.25
N GLU A 37 6.43 13.88 11.10
CA GLU A 37 6.10 15.04 10.25
C GLU A 37 7.17 15.53 9.26
N TRP A 38 8.44 15.12 9.26
CA TRP A 38 9.41 15.55 8.22
C TRP A 38 10.43 14.44 7.88
N THR A 39 11.06 14.51 6.70
CA THR A 39 12.11 13.55 6.33
C THR A 39 13.38 13.72 7.18
N PRO A 40 14.25 12.70 7.28
CA PRO A 40 15.52 12.81 7.99
C PRO A 40 16.38 13.97 7.47
N PHE A 41 16.34 14.23 6.16
CA PHE A 41 17.05 15.34 5.52
C PHE A 41 16.47 16.70 5.90
N MET A 42 15.15 16.85 5.95
CA MET A 42 14.48 18.07 6.43
C MET A 42 14.79 18.35 7.91
N TRP A 43 14.86 17.31 8.76
CA TRP A 43 15.30 17.46 10.15
C TRP A 43 16.74 17.93 10.26
N ALA A 44 17.65 17.35 9.48
CA ALA A 44 19.04 17.81 9.42
C ALA A 44 19.12 19.27 8.94
N ALA A 45 18.29 19.66 7.98
CA ALA A 45 18.19 21.03 7.48
C ALA A 45 17.68 22.02 8.53
N TYR A 46 16.61 21.68 9.26
CA TYR A 46 16.06 22.50 10.32
C TYR A 46 17.07 22.76 11.44
N TYR A 47 17.87 21.76 11.82
CA TYR A 47 18.87 21.92 12.88
C TYR A 47 20.27 22.33 12.36
N GLY A 48 20.47 22.42 11.05
CA GLY A 48 21.71 22.89 10.43
C GLY A 48 22.86 21.87 10.41
N HIS A 49 22.56 20.58 10.56
CA HIS A 49 23.58 19.52 10.64
C HIS A 49 24.05 19.09 9.25
N ILE A 50 24.99 19.85 8.68
CA ILE A 50 25.53 19.61 7.32
C ILE A 50 26.25 18.26 7.21
N ASP A 51 26.93 17.82 8.27
CA ASP A 51 27.60 16.52 8.34
C ASP A 51 26.60 15.36 8.25
N VAL A 52 25.50 15.41 9.00
CA VAL A 52 24.38 14.46 8.86
C VAL A 52 23.80 14.50 7.45
N ALA A 53 23.54 15.70 6.92
CA ALA A 53 22.95 15.85 5.59
C ALA A 53 23.85 15.27 4.48
N LYS A 54 25.17 15.34 4.61
CA LYS A 54 26.11 14.67 3.71
C LYS A 54 25.99 13.15 3.77
N VAL A 55 25.85 12.59 4.98
CA VAL A 55 25.62 11.15 5.15
C VAL A 55 24.31 10.76 4.46
N LEU A 56 23.20 11.47 4.72
CA LEU A 56 21.91 11.18 4.09
C LEU A 56 21.98 11.22 2.56
N VAL A 57 22.64 12.23 1.98
CA VAL A 57 22.85 12.33 0.52
C VAL A 57 23.72 11.20 -0.02
N GLU A 58 24.75 10.78 0.71
CA GLU A 58 25.57 9.61 0.35
C GLU A 58 24.73 8.33 0.26
N PHE A 59 23.70 8.21 1.09
CA PHE A 59 22.75 7.11 1.10
C PHE A 59 21.49 7.36 0.24
N GLY A 60 21.51 8.37 -0.63
CA GLY A 60 20.47 8.59 -1.63
C GLY A 60 19.20 9.28 -1.13
N ALA A 61 19.29 10.07 -0.05
CA ALA A 61 18.16 10.90 0.40
C ALA A 61 17.67 11.87 -0.69
N ASP A 62 16.36 12.07 -0.77
CA ASP A 62 15.72 13.06 -1.62
C ASP A 62 15.82 14.45 -1.00
N THR A 63 16.69 15.27 -1.58
CA THR A 63 16.99 16.63 -1.09
C THR A 63 15.92 17.65 -1.47
N ASP A 64 15.08 17.31 -2.46
CA ASP A 64 14.06 18.19 -3.03
C ASP A 64 12.65 17.78 -2.56
N HIS A 65 12.56 16.87 -1.58
CA HIS A 65 11.29 16.40 -1.05
C HIS A 65 10.45 17.55 -0.48
N VAL A 66 9.18 17.61 -0.91
CA VAL A 66 8.18 18.52 -0.37
C VAL A 66 7.22 17.73 0.50
N PHE A 67 7.15 18.07 1.79
CA PHE A 67 6.28 17.39 2.73
C PHE A 67 4.82 17.77 2.51
N HIS A 68 3.94 16.78 2.35
CA HIS A 68 2.57 16.96 1.90
C HIS A 68 1.66 17.69 2.91
N HIS A 69 1.91 17.58 4.22
CA HIS A 69 1.04 18.21 5.23
C HIS A 69 1.23 19.73 5.34
N ASP A 70 2.46 20.24 5.18
CA ASP A 70 2.76 21.67 5.34
C ASP A 70 3.35 22.33 4.08
N GLY A 71 3.60 21.55 3.03
CA GLY A 71 4.14 21.99 1.75
C GLY A 71 5.58 22.48 1.82
N LYS A 72 6.32 22.16 2.88
CA LYS A 72 7.70 22.64 3.09
C LYS A 72 8.71 21.66 2.53
N ASP A 73 9.83 22.21 2.08
CA ASP A 73 11.03 21.45 1.69
C ASP A 73 12.18 21.68 2.70
N ALA A 74 13.35 21.09 2.43
CA ALA A 74 14.54 21.29 3.25
C ALA A 74 15.03 22.75 3.27
N THR A 75 14.78 23.53 2.22
CA THR A 75 15.12 24.95 2.15
C THR A 75 14.25 25.76 3.12
N ASP A 76 12.96 25.47 3.17
CA ASP A 76 12.02 26.13 4.06
C ASP A 76 12.26 25.74 5.51
N ALA A 77 12.56 24.47 5.79
CA ALA A 77 12.98 24.01 7.12
C ALA A 77 14.25 24.73 7.60
N ALA A 78 15.27 24.87 6.75
CA ALA A 78 16.49 25.59 7.09
C ALA A 78 16.25 27.10 7.33
N LYS A 79 15.38 27.74 6.53
CA LYS A 79 14.99 29.15 6.75
C LYS A 79 14.23 29.34 8.07
N GLU A 80 13.31 28.43 8.39
CA GLU A 80 12.48 28.50 9.59
C GLU A 80 13.31 28.60 10.87
N ASN A 81 14.48 27.95 10.89
CA ASN A 81 15.40 27.98 12.01
C ASN A 81 16.72 28.73 11.73
N ASN A 82 16.74 29.60 10.73
CA ASN A 82 17.87 30.50 10.39
C ASN A 82 19.22 29.80 10.11
N GLN A 83 19.20 28.62 9.47
CA GLN A 83 20.38 27.82 9.17
C GLN A 83 21.10 28.30 7.89
N ASN A 84 21.73 29.47 7.96
CA ASN A 84 22.35 30.12 6.80
C ASN A 84 23.47 29.30 6.16
N GLU A 85 24.30 28.60 6.94
CA GLU A 85 25.35 27.73 6.41
C GLU A 85 24.77 26.51 5.68
N PHE A 86 23.66 25.97 6.18
CA PHE A 86 22.94 24.87 5.54
C PHE A 86 22.31 25.33 4.21
N LEU A 87 21.78 26.55 4.16
CA LEU A 87 21.26 27.15 2.92
C LEU A 87 22.36 27.31 1.86
N GLU A 88 23.59 27.66 2.25
CA GLU A 88 24.72 27.66 1.31
C GLU A 88 25.09 26.24 0.88
N TYR A 89 25.04 25.27 1.78
CA TYR A 89 25.25 23.86 1.45
C TYR A 89 24.22 23.32 0.45
N LEU A 90 22.92 23.63 0.61
CA LEU A 90 21.87 23.22 -0.32
C LEU A 90 22.15 23.69 -1.76
N LYS A 91 22.71 24.90 -1.93
CA LYS A 91 23.08 25.42 -3.27
C LYS A 91 24.21 24.63 -3.94
N THR A 92 24.99 23.88 -3.17
CA THR A 92 26.08 23.03 -3.70
C THR A 92 25.61 21.65 -4.15
N LEU A 93 24.38 21.26 -3.79
CA LEU A 93 23.82 19.97 -4.19
C LEU A 93 23.35 20.04 -5.65
N PRO A 94 23.56 18.98 -6.45
CA PRO A 94 23.10 18.95 -7.83
C PRO A 94 21.58 18.99 -7.88
N LEU A 95 21.03 19.94 -8.65
CA LEU A 95 19.60 20.00 -8.94
C LEU A 95 19.24 18.80 -9.84
N LYS A 96 18.31 17.97 -9.34
CA LYS A 96 17.69 16.79 -9.96
C LYS A 96 18.51 15.49 -9.93
N GLY A 97 17.95 14.54 -9.19
CA GLY A 97 18.18 13.10 -9.36
C GLY A 97 18.66 12.46 -8.07
N LYS A 98 17.79 11.63 -7.47
CA LYS A 98 18.11 10.74 -6.36
C LYS A 98 19.44 10.02 -6.65
N PRO A 99 20.52 10.24 -5.87
CA PRO A 99 21.72 9.41 -5.99
C PRO A 99 21.30 7.96 -5.80
N ALA A 100 21.71 7.07 -6.70
CA ALA A 100 21.46 5.64 -6.51
C ALA A 100 22.08 5.23 -5.16
N PRO A 101 21.29 4.69 -4.21
CA PRO A 101 21.81 4.35 -2.91
C PRO A 101 22.94 3.32 -3.06
N PRO A 102 23.99 3.38 -2.22
CA PRO A 102 25.02 2.37 -2.20
C PRO A 102 24.39 0.99 -1.92
N PRO A 103 24.99 -0.10 -2.43
CA PRO A 103 24.46 -1.44 -2.21
C PRO A 103 24.44 -1.74 -0.70
N HIS A 104 23.23 -1.76 -0.12
CA HIS A 104 23.03 -2.12 1.28
C HIS A 104 23.15 -3.63 1.47
N LYS A 105 23.63 -4.05 2.64
CA LYS A 105 23.43 -5.43 3.08
C LYS A 105 21.94 -5.58 3.36
N SER A 106 21.22 -6.22 2.45
CA SER A 106 19.87 -6.66 2.70
C SER A 106 19.89 -7.61 3.90
N THR A 107 19.61 -7.10 5.09
CA THR A 107 19.11 -7.94 6.17
C THR A 107 17.66 -8.26 5.81
N MET A 108 17.48 -9.23 4.91
CA MET A 108 16.22 -9.90 4.63
C MET A 108 15.73 -10.57 5.91
N THR A 109 15.13 -9.79 6.81
CA THR A 109 14.75 -10.32 8.13
C THR A 109 13.33 -10.89 8.13
N ALA A 110 12.52 -10.63 7.10
CA ALA A 110 11.38 -11.45 6.67
C ALA A 110 10.85 -10.87 5.34
N ILE A 111 10.51 -11.71 4.36
CA ILE A 111 9.77 -11.29 3.17
C ILE A 111 8.35 -10.95 3.64
N ASN A 112 7.94 -9.69 3.56
CA ASN A 112 6.63 -9.20 3.99
C ASN A 112 6.14 -8.05 3.10
N ALA A 113 4.91 -7.57 3.33
CA ALA A 113 4.32 -6.48 2.55
C ALA A 113 5.18 -5.19 2.55
N ASP A 114 5.88 -4.89 3.65
CA ASP A 114 6.76 -3.71 3.72
C ASP A 114 7.94 -3.81 2.75
N VAL A 115 8.51 -5.01 2.58
CA VAL A 115 9.61 -5.25 1.61
C VAL A 115 9.11 -5.07 0.17
N LEU A 116 7.89 -5.56 -0.15
CA LEU A 116 7.27 -5.33 -1.46
C LEU A 116 7.11 -3.83 -1.72
N ILE A 117 6.52 -3.10 -0.76
CA ILE A 117 6.26 -1.67 -0.87
C ILE A 117 7.56 -0.87 -1.01
N HIS A 118 8.58 -1.21 -0.22
CA HIS A 118 9.91 -0.62 -0.37
C HIS A 118 10.48 -0.89 -1.76
N GLY A 119 10.39 -2.12 -2.26
CA GLY A 119 10.79 -2.44 -3.64
C GLY A 119 10.06 -1.59 -4.68
N CYS A 120 8.77 -1.32 -4.47
CA CYS A 120 7.95 -0.46 -5.32
C CYS A 120 8.33 1.02 -5.27
N LYS A 121 8.64 1.55 -4.09
CA LYS A 121 9.11 2.94 -3.93
C LYS A 121 10.49 3.17 -4.55
N TYR A 122 11.35 2.16 -4.50
CA TYR A 122 12.77 2.26 -4.81
C TYR A 122 13.19 1.64 -6.15
N GLY A 123 12.25 1.12 -6.93
CA GLY A 123 12.55 0.53 -8.23
C GLY A 123 13.34 -0.77 -8.13
N LYS A 124 13.24 -1.50 -7.01
CA LYS A 124 13.95 -2.78 -6.80
C LYS A 124 13.17 -3.92 -7.45
N VAL A 125 13.27 -4.03 -8.77
CA VAL A 125 12.51 -4.99 -9.58
C VAL A 125 12.69 -6.44 -9.10
N ASP A 126 13.91 -6.85 -8.76
CA ASP A 126 14.19 -8.21 -8.29
C ASP A 126 13.56 -8.49 -6.91
N ASP A 127 13.63 -7.54 -5.98
CA ASP A 127 13.02 -7.67 -4.65
C ASP A 127 11.49 -7.75 -4.76
N VAL A 128 10.88 -6.92 -5.62
CA VAL A 128 9.44 -6.97 -5.92
C VAL A 128 9.06 -8.33 -6.47
N ARG A 129 9.82 -8.85 -7.45
CA ARG A 129 9.56 -10.16 -8.05
C ARG A 129 9.63 -11.27 -7.00
N VAL A 130 10.68 -11.30 -6.19
CA VAL A 130 10.83 -12.29 -5.11
C VAL A 130 9.67 -12.20 -4.11
N CYS A 131 9.26 -11.00 -3.70
CA CYS A 131 8.11 -10.82 -2.82
C CYS A 131 6.81 -11.41 -3.39
N LEU A 132 6.54 -11.16 -4.67
CA LEU A 132 5.35 -11.65 -5.35
C LEU A 132 5.41 -13.18 -5.59
N GLU A 133 6.59 -13.72 -5.90
CA GLU A 133 6.83 -15.16 -6.04
C GLU A 133 6.63 -15.92 -4.72
N GLU A 134 6.91 -15.30 -3.59
CA GLU A 134 6.65 -15.84 -2.24
C GLU A 134 5.18 -15.67 -1.80
N GLY A 135 4.33 -15.14 -2.69
CA GLY A 135 2.88 -15.07 -2.49
C GLY A 135 2.40 -13.81 -1.77
N ILE A 136 3.22 -12.76 -1.65
CA ILE A 136 2.73 -11.46 -1.20
C ILE A 136 1.77 -10.91 -2.26
N GLU A 137 0.61 -10.43 -1.80
CA GLU A 137 -0.41 -9.88 -2.67
C GLU A 137 0.07 -8.61 -3.41
N ALA A 138 -0.09 -8.58 -4.73
CA ALA A 138 0.32 -7.47 -5.58
C ALA A 138 -0.53 -6.18 -5.38
N ASP A 139 -1.80 -6.35 -4.97
CA ASP A 139 -2.75 -5.27 -4.67
C ASP A 139 -2.86 -4.94 -3.17
N GLY A 140 -2.04 -5.60 -2.33
CA GLY A 140 -2.07 -5.43 -0.88
C GLY A 140 -1.85 -3.97 -0.46
N GLN A 141 -2.30 -3.59 0.73
CA GLN A 141 -2.14 -2.22 1.21
C GLN A 141 -0.80 -2.03 1.93
N GLY A 142 -0.08 -0.95 1.62
CA GLY A 142 1.11 -0.56 2.39
C GLY A 142 1.25 0.95 2.52
N ASN A 143 1.06 1.46 3.74
CA ASN A 143 1.03 2.90 4.03
C ASN A 143 -0.01 3.64 3.17
N GLU A 144 -1.27 3.19 3.25
CA GLU A 144 -2.44 3.85 2.64
C GLU A 144 -2.54 3.80 1.11
N TRP A 145 -1.51 3.32 0.39
CA TRP A 145 -1.53 3.11 -1.07
C TRP A 145 -1.18 1.67 -1.45
N THR A 146 -1.50 1.28 -2.69
CA THR A 146 -1.12 -0.03 -3.25
C THR A 146 0.34 -0.01 -3.73
N PRO A 147 1.01 -1.18 -3.84
CA PRO A 147 2.31 -1.32 -4.47
C PRO A 147 2.39 -0.64 -5.85
N PHE A 148 1.31 -0.77 -6.64
CA PHE A 148 1.23 -0.17 -7.96
C PHE A 148 1.14 1.36 -7.92
N MET A 149 0.39 1.94 -6.97
CA MET A 149 0.37 3.39 -6.74
C MET A 149 1.74 3.93 -6.31
N TRP A 150 2.47 3.21 -5.46
CA TRP A 150 3.83 3.59 -5.08
C TRP A 150 4.79 3.58 -6.28
N ALA A 151 4.73 2.53 -7.11
CA ALA A 151 5.50 2.47 -8.34
C ALA A 151 5.12 3.64 -9.29
N ALA A 152 3.84 3.99 -9.36
CA ALA A 152 3.34 5.10 -10.16
C ALA A 152 3.81 6.47 -9.65
N TYR A 153 3.76 6.70 -8.34
CA TYR A 153 4.25 7.93 -7.72
C TYR A 153 5.74 8.16 -7.96
N TYR A 154 6.56 7.10 -7.90
CA TYR A 154 8.00 7.22 -8.13
C TYR A 154 8.44 6.98 -9.58
N GLY A 155 7.51 6.65 -10.47
CA GLY A 155 7.78 6.49 -11.90
C GLY A 155 8.49 5.19 -12.30
N HIS A 156 8.44 4.16 -11.46
CA HIS A 156 9.14 2.88 -11.68
C HIS A 156 8.35 1.96 -12.60
N ILE A 157 8.39 2.24 -13.91
CA ILE A 157 7.66 1.48 -14.94
C ILE A 157 8.00 -0.02 -14.93
N ASP A 158 9.27 -0.38 -14.74
CA ASP A 158 9.67 -1.79 -14.75
C ASP A 158 9.14 -2.55 -13.54
N VAL A 159 9.04 -1.91 -12.38
CA VAL A 159 8.34 -2.51 -11.23
C VAL A 159 6.84 -2.65 -11.52
N ALA A 160 6.21 -1.63 -12.09
CA ALA A 160 4.79 -1.66 -12.43
C ALA A 160 4.44 -2.78 -13.40
N LYS A 161 5.32 -3.07 -14.38
CA LYS A 161 5.18 -4.23 -15.26
C LYS A 161 5.20 -5.55 -14.49
N VAL A 162 6.10 -5.71 -13.51
CA VAL A 162 6.13 -6.92 -12.67
C VAL A 162 4.85 -7.02 -11.84
N LEU A 163 4.39 -5.94 -11.22
CA LEU A 163 3.14 -5.96 -10.46
C LEU A 163 1.95 -6.40 -11.32
N VAL A 164 1.82 -5.89 -12.54
CA VAL A 164 0.77 -6.30 -13.50
C VAL A 164 0.95 -7.75 -13.97
N GLU A 165 2.19 -8.20 -14.16
CA GLU A 165 2.51 -9.62 -14.46
C GLU A 165 2.00 -10.57 -13.37
N PHE A 166 2.01 -10.12 -12.12
CA PHE A 166 1.50 -10.84 -10.95
C PHE A 166 0.04 -10.47 -10.60
N GLY A 167 -0.66 -9.76 -11.48
CA GLY A 167 -2.10 -9.54 -11.39
C GLY A 167 -2.54 -8.34 -10.55
N ALA A 168 -1.65 -7.37 -10.31
CA ALA A 168 -2.06 -6.08 -9.74
C ALA A 168 -3.02 -5.34 -10.67
N ASP A 169 -4.06 -4.74 -10.10
CA ASP A 169 -5.03 -3.91 -10.82
C ASP A 169 -4.53 -2.45 -10.92
N PRO A 170 -4.14 -1.97 -12.11
CA PRO A 170 -3.63 -0.62 -12.29
C PRO A 170 -4.69 0.47 -12.11
N ASP A 171 -5.99 0.11 -12.19
CA ASP A 171 -7.12 1.01 -12.03
C ASP A 171 -7.71 0.93 -10.61
N LEU A 172 -7.08 0.18 -9.70
CA LEU A 172 -7.53 0.06 -8.31
C LEU A 172 -7.52 1.44 -7.65
N VAL A 173 -8.66 1.81 -7.06
CA VAL A 173 -8.86 3.08 -6.36
C VAL A 173 -8.83 2.82 -4.86
N TYR A 174 -8.02 3.59 -4.13
CA TYR A 174 -7.94 3.51 -2.68
C TYR A 174 -8.46 4.80 -2.04
N TYR A 175 -9.26 4.65 -0.98
CA TYR A 175 -9.87 5.78 -0.26
C TYR A 175 -9.05 6.10 0.99
N GLN A 176 -8.46 7.29 1.00
CA GLN A 176 -7.52 7.71 2.05
C GLN A 176 -8.23 8.35 3.26
N ASP A 177 -9.52 8.69 3.18
CA ASP A 177 -10.28 9.28 4.29
C ASP A 177 -11.80 9.08 4.16
N VAL A 178 -12.48 8.83 5.28
CA VAL A 178 -13.95 8.73 5.39
C VAL A 178 -14.65 10.07 5.17
N CYS A 179 -13.88 11.17 5.17
CA CYS A 179 -14.41 12.55 5.15
C CYS A 179 -14.34 13.22 3.77
N TYR A 180 -13.52 12.70 2.85
CA TYR A 180 -13.31 13.26 1.50
C TYR A 180 -13.32 12.12 0.46
N HIS A 181 -14.42 12.02 -0.29
CA HIS A 181 -14.70 10.92 -1.22
C HIS A 181 -13.90 10.90 -2.54
N ASP A 182 -12.74 11.56 -2.62
CA ASP A 182 -11.89 11.50 -3.82
C ASP A 182 -10.89 10.35 -3.65
N GLY A 183 -11.31 9.14 -4.03
CA GLY A 183 -10.43 7.98 -4.08
C GLY A 183 -9.26 8.24 -5.03
N LYS A 184 -8.03 7.92 -4.59
CA LYS A 184 -6.82 8.08 -5.40
C LYS A 184 -6.52 6.80 -6.16
N ASP A 185 -6.16 6.94 -7.44
CA ASP A 185 -5.68 5.85 -8.29
C ASP A 185 -4.19 6.03 -8.63
N ALA A 186 -3.62 5.08 -9.37
CA ALA A 186 -2.24 5.18 -9.85
C ALA A 186 -2.02 6.36 -10.82
N THR A 187 -3.06 6.80 -11.54
CA THR A 187 -2.99 7.97 -12.41
C THR A 187 -2.80 9.25 -11.59
N ASP A 188 -3.52 9.39 -10.48
CA ASP A 188 -3.43 10.53 -9.60
C ASP A 188 -2.10 10.56 -8.85
N ALA A 189 -1.61 9.40 -8.38
CA ALA A 189 -0.29 9.27 -7.79
C ALA A 189 0.83 9.69 -8.77
N ALA A 190 0.75 9.24 -10.04
CA ALA A 190 1.71 9.62 -11.07
C ALA A 190 1.64 11.13 -11.44
N LYS A 191 0.44 11.72 -11.45
CA LYS A 191 0.28 13.19 -11.65
C LYS A 191 0.87 13.97 -10.48
N GLU A 192 0.62 13.53 -9.24
CA GLU A 192 1.06 14.20 -8.02
C GLU A 192 2.58 14.40 -8.00
N ASN A 193 3.34 13.43 -8.51
CA ASN A 193 4.79 13.52 -8.62
C ASN A 193 5.32 13.71 -10.06
N ASN A 194 4.47 14.19 -10.97
CA ASN A 194 4.83 14.57 -12.35
C ASN A 194 5.54 13.47 -13.17
N GLN A 195 5.11 12.21 -13.02
CA GLN A 195 5.69 11.04 -13.68
C GLN A 195 5.15 10.86 -15.10
N ILE A 196 5.59 11.72 -16.02
CA ILE A 196 5.08 11.78 -17.41
C ILE A 196 5.21 10.44 -18.16
N ALA A 197 6.38 9.79 -18.09
CA ALA A 197 6.60 8.51 -18.76
C ALA A 197 5.71 7.38 -18.17
N PHE A 198 5.42 7.45 -16.87
CA PHE A 198 4.53 6.51 -16.22
C PHE A 198 3.06 6.74 -16.63
N LEU A 199 2.64 8.00 -16.77
CA LEU A 199 1.32 8.34 -17.31
C LEU A 199 1.13 7.82 -18.74
N GLU A 200 2.16 7.91 -19.58
CA GLU A 200 2.15 7.29 -20.91
C GLU A 200 2.03 5.77 -20.83
N TYR A 201 2.76 5.13 -19.92
CA TYR A 201 2.66 3.69 -19.66
C TYR A 201 1.24 3.29 -19.20
N LEU A 202 0.61 4.03 -18.29
CA LEU A 202 -0.77 3.79 -17.86
C LEU A 202 -1.76 3.84 -19.03
N MET A 203 -1.57 4.75 -19.99
CA MET A 203 -2.41 4.78 -21.20
C MET A 203 -2.30 3.51 -22.04
N THR A 204 -1.16 2.81 -22.00
CA THR A 204 -0.97 1.52 -22.67
C THR A 204 -1.67 0.36 -21.97
N LEU A 205 -2.00 0.51 -20.67
CA LEU A 205 -2.72 -0.50 -19.89
C LEU A 205 -4.23 -0.40 -20.06
N LYS A 206 -4.77 0.80 -20.37
CA LYS A 206 -6.22 1.01 -20.56
C LYS A 206 -6.79 0.14 -21.68
N GLY A 207 -7.71 -0.75 -21.31
CA GLY A 207 -8.40 -1.66 -22.24
C GLY A 207 -7.73 -3.02 -22.44
N ASN A 208 -6.60 -3.28 -21.78
CA ASN A 208 -6.04 -4.62 -21.69
C ASN A 208 -6.63 -5.33 -20.46
N PRO A 209 -7.13 -6.57 -20.60
CA PRO A 209 -7.52 -7.36 -19.43
C PRO A 209 -6.30 -7.56 -18.53
N VAL A 210 -6.44 -7.27 -17.22
CA VAL A 210 -5.44 -7.64 -16.22
C VAL A 210 -5.20 -9.14 -16.34
N PRO A 211 -3.94 -9.61 -16.48
CA PRO A 211 -3.65 -11.03 -16.49
C PRO A 211 -4.24 -11.67 -15.22
N PRO A 212 -4.88 -12.85 -15.31
CA PRO A 212 -5.33 -13.54 -14.12
C PRO A 212 -4.14 -13.70 -13.15
N PRO A 213 -4.33 -13.48 -11.84
CA PRO A 213 -3.24 -13.51 -10.88
C PRO A 213 -2.41 -14.76 -11.09
N HIS A 214 -1.09 -14.58 -11.15
CA HIS A 214 -0.16 -15.70 -11.25
C HIS A 214 -0.48 -16.60 -10.05
N LYS A 215 -0.87 -17.86 -10.30
CA LYS A 215 -1.30 -18.86 -9.29
C LYS A 215 -0.53 -18.61 -8.00
N SER A 216 -1.17 -17.97 -7.02
CA SER A 216 -0.53 -17.69 -5.76
C SER A 216 -0.17 -19.05 -5.16
N THR A 217 1.10 -19.20 -4.82
CA THR A 217 1.52 -20.21 -3.87
C THR A 217 0.76 -19.92 -2.58
N MET A 218 -0.41 -20.55 -2.41
CA MET A 218 -1.21 -20.49 -1.19
C MET A 218 -0.36 -20.97 -0.03
N THR A 219 0.32 -20.06 0.67
CA THR A 219 1.26 -20.44 1.74
C THR A 219 0.55 -20.92 3.01
N ALA A 220 -0.77 -20.70 3.14
CA ALA A 220 -1.67 -21.47 3.99
C ALA A 220 -3.14 -21.17 3.64
N ILE A 221 -3.95 -22.20 3.37
CA ILE A 221 -5.41 -22.06 3.21
C ILE A 221 -6.00 -21.86 4.60
N ASN A 222 -6.50 -20.65 4.91
CA ASN A 222 -7.08 -20.31 6.21
C ASN A 222 -8.24 -19.29 6.08
N ALA A 223 -8.92 -18.99 7.19
CA ALA A 223 -10.06 -18.07 7.22
C ALA A 223 -9.71 -16.66 6.72
N ASP A 224 -8.48 -16.18 6.92
CA ASP A 224 -8.04 -14.88 6.42
C ASP A 224 -7.99 -14.84 4.89
N VAL A 225 -7.53 -15.92 4.24
CA VAL A 225 -7.53 -16.04 2.77
C VAL A 225 -8.97 -16.07 2.22
N LEU A 226 -9.90 -16.72 2.91
CA LEU A 226 -11.32 -16.69 2.53
C LEU A 226 -11.87 -15.26 2.59
N ILE A 227 -11.69 -14.57 3.73
CA ILE A 227 -12.15 -13.19 3.92
C ILE A 227 -11.53 -12.27 2.88
N HIS A 228 -10.24 -12.45 2.59
CA HIS A 228 -9.52 -11.71 1.58
C HIS A 228 -10.15 -11.90 0.20
N GLY A 229 -10.35 -13.15 -0.25
CA GLY A 229 -11.02 -13.42 -1.51
C GLY A 229 -12.43 -12.81 -1.59
N CYS A 230 -13.12 -12.70 -0.46
CA CYS A 230 -14.42 -12.02 -0.36
C CYS A 230 -14.36 -10.50 -0.50
N LYS A 231 -13.30 -9.84 -0.01
CA LYS A 231 -13.12 -8.40 -0.16
C LYS A 231 -12.71 -7.99 -1.57
N TYR A 232 -11.93 -8.82 -2.25
CA TYR A 232 -11.29 -8.47 -3.53
C TYR A 232 -11.82 -9.25 -4.73
N GLY A 233 -12.94 -9.96 -4.59
CA GLY A 233 -13.61 -10.60 -5.72
C GLY A 233 -12.88 -11.81 -6.30
N LYS A 234 -11.97 -12.44 -5.54
CA LYS A 234 -11.17 -13.59 -6.00
C LYS A 234 -12.00 -14.89 -5.89
N VAL A 235 -12.88 -15.11 -6.87
CA VAL A 235 -13.85 -16.23 -6.88
C VAL A 235 -13.19 -17.60 -6.74
N ASP A 236 -12.08 -17.82 -7.45
CA ASP A 236 -11.36 -19.11 -7.41
C ASP A 236 -10.72 -19.37 -6.04
N ASP A 237 -10.12 -18.34 -5.42
CA ASP A 237 -9.52 -18.46 -4.08
C ASP A 237 -10.57 -18.74 -3.02
N VAL A 238 -11.72 -18.07 -3.09
CA VAL A 238 -12.88 -18.33 -2.22
C VAL A 238 -13.35 -19.77 -2.38
N ARG A 239 -13.48 -20.24 -3.63
CA ARG A 239 -13.91 -21.62 -3.90
C ARG A 239 -12.93 -22.64 -3.31
N VAL A 240 -11.63 -22.48 -3.55
CA VAL A 240 -10.61 -23.38 -3.01
C VAL A 240 -10.63 -23.40 -1.47
N CYS A 241 -10.75 -22.23 -0.84
CA CYS A 241 -10.86 -22.14 0.62
C CYS A 241 -12.05 -22.94 1.17
N LEU A 242 -13.21 -22.85 0.53
CA LEU A 242 -14.42 -23.54 0.94
C LEU A 242 -14.36 -25.05 0.65
N GLU A 243 -13.74 -25.45 -0.46
CA GLU A 243 -13.50 -26.87 -0.82
C GLU A 243 -12.57 -27.56 0.18
N GLU A 244 -11.60 -26.83 0.74
CA GLU A 244 -10.69 -27.31 1.78
C GLU A 244 -11.30 -27.29 3.19
N GLY A 245 -12.59 -26.96 3.30
CA GLY A 245 -13.37 -27.10 4.52
C GLY A 245 -13.35 -25.89 5.45
N ILE A 246 -12.94 -24.71 4.98
CA ILE A 246 -13.13 -23.47 5.74
C ILE A 246 -14.63 -23.16 5.77
N GLU A 247 -15.14 -22.84 6.97
CA GLU A 247 -16.55 -22.52 7.15
C GLU A 247 -16.95 -21.24 6.40
N ALA A 248 -18.01 -21.31 5.59
CA ALA A 248 -18.50 -20.20 4.78
C ALA A 248 -19.04 -19.01 5.60
N ASP A 249 -19.51 -19.28 6.82
CA ASP A 249 -19.93 -18.28 7.81
C ASP A 249 -18.83 -17.99 8.86
N GLY A 250 -17.58 -18.38 8.59
CA GLY A 250 -16.46 -18.24 9.51
C GLY A 250 -16.25 -16.79 9.98
N GLN A 251 -15.83 -16.61 11.24
CA GLN A 251 -15.63 -15.29 11.82
C GLN A 251 -14.32 -14.67 11.31
N GLY A 252 -14.40 -13.79 10.30
CA GLY A 252 -13.41 -12.73 10.12
C GLY A 252 -13.48 -11.75 11.30
N ASN A 253 -12.44 -10.96 11.51
CA ASN A 253 -12.28 -10.11 12.70
C ASN A 253 -13.52 -9.24 13.07
N GLU A 254 -14.44 -8.96 12.14
CA GLU A 254 -15.63 -8.14 12.40
C GLU A 254 -16.89 -8.47 11.58
N TRP A 255 -16.85 -9.16 10.43
CA TRP A 255 -18.03 -9.46 9.59
C TRP A 255 -17.89 -10.83 8.92
N THR A 256 -19.01 -11.45 8.51
CA THR A 256 -18.98 -12.74 7.78
C THR A 256 -18.39 -12.56 6.37
N PRO A 257 -17.84 -13.62 5.75
CA PRO A 257 -17.38 -13.59 4.36
C PRO A 257 -18.44 -13.03 3.39
N PHE A 258 -19.71 -13.38 3.62
CA PHE A 258 -20.82 -12.89 2.80
C PHE A 258 -21.06 -11.38 2.98
N MET A 259 -20.95 -10.86 4.20
CA MET A 259 -21.05 -9.41 4.46
C MET A 259 -19.89 -8.64 3.81
N TRP A 260 -18.67 -9.19 3.78
CA TRP A 260 -17.55 -8.58 3.06
C TRP A 260 -17.79 -8.55 1.54
N ALA A 261 -18.25 -9.66 0.96
CA ALA A 261 -18.63 -9.70 -0.45
C ALA A 261 -19.75 -8.69 -0.76
N ALA A 262 -20.68 -8.49 0.17
CA ALA A 262 -21.76 -7.52 0.04
C ALA A 262 -21.28 -6.06 0.11
N TYR A 263 -20.36 -5.75 1.03
CA TYR A 263 -19.77 -4.43 1.17
C TYR A 263 -18.97 -4.04 -0.08
N TYR A 264 -18.22 -4.96 -0.68
CA TYR A 264 -17.42 -4.68 -1.88
C TYR A 264 -18.15 -4.98 -3.21
N GLY A 265 -19.38 -5.49 -3.17
CA GLY A 265 -20.22 -5.67 -4.35
C GLY A 265 -19.90 -6.91 -5.21
N HIS A 266 -19.17 -7.89 -4.67
CA HIS A 266 -18.71 -9.08 -5.41
C HIS A 266 -19.80 -10.16 -5.49
N ILE A 267 -20.76 -9.97 -6.40
CA ILE A 267 -21.91 -10.88 -6.59
C ILE A 267 -21.47 -12.32 -6.89
N ASP A 268 -20.44 -12.51 -7.71
CA ASP A 268 -20.01 -13.86 -8.08
C ASP A 268 -19.35 -14.59 -6.91
N VAL A 269 -18.62 -13.89 -6.04
CA VAL A 269 -18.14 -14.44 -4.77
C VAL A 269 -19.32 -14.81 -3.86
N ALA A 270 -20.31 -13.91 -3.73
CA ALA A 270 -21.47 -14.16 -2.89
C ALA A 270 -22.28 -15.39 -3.33
N LYS A 271 -22.37 -15.66 -4.65
CA LYS A 271 -22.96 -16.89 -5.17
C LYS A 271 -22.19 -18.13 -4.72
N VAL A 272 -20.85 -18.10 -4.76
CA VAL A 272 -20.01 -19.21 -4.27
C VAL A 272 -20.21 -19.42 -2.77
N LEU A 273 -20.21 -18.35 -1.97
CA LEU A 273 -20.45 -18.47 -0.53
C LEU A 273 -21.81 -19.14 -0.22
N VAL A 274 -22.88 -18.76 -0.94
CA VAL A 274 -24.21 -19.39 -0.80
C VAL A 274 -24.21 -20.84 -1.27
N GLU A 275 -23.48 -21.16 -2.34
CA GLU A 275 -23.30 -22.54 -2.83
C GLU A 275 -22.70 -23.44 -1.73
N PHE A 276 -21.79 -22.90 -0.92
CA PHE A 276 -21.16 -23.58 0.22
C PHE A 276 -21.86 -23.33 1.56
N GLY A 277 -23.09 -22.79 1.54
CA GLY A 277 -23.97 -22.74 2.70
C GLY A 277 -23.84 -21.54 3.62
N ALA A 278 -23.20 -20.44 3.19
CA ALA A 278 -23.22 -19.18 3.94
C ALA A 278 -24.67 -18.68 4.14
N ASP A 279 -24.98 -18.09 5.29
CA ASP A 279 -26.28 -17.50 5.61
C ASP A 279 -26.33 -16.01 5.19
N PRO A 280 -27.05 -15.64 4.10
CA PRO A 280 -27.13 -14.25 3.64
C PRO A 280 -27.89 -13.34 4.61
N ASP A 281 -28.71 -13.91 5.48
CA ASP A 281 -29.51 -13.20 6.50
C ASP A 281 -28.78 -13.09 7.84
N HIS A 282 -27.50 -13.47 7.91
CA HIS A 282 -26.74 -13.36 9.15
C HIS A 282 -26.70 -11.90 9.62
N VAL A 283 -27.10 -11.70 10.87
CA VAL A 283 -27.01 -10.41 11.56
C VAL A 283 -25.82 -10.48 12.51
N PHE A 284 -24.81 -9.67 12.26
CA PHE A 284 -23.61 -9.66 13.08
C PHE A 284 -23.90 -9.10 14.47
N HIS A 285 -23.52 -9.84 15.51
CA HIS A 285 -23.96 -9.55 16.88
C HIS A 285 -23.37 -8.26 17.48
N HIS A 286 -22.24 -7.76 16.97
CA HIS A 286 -21.54 -6.62 17.57
C HIS A 286 -22.15 -5.27 17.15
N ASP A 287 -22.53 -5.12 15.88
CA ASP A 287 -23.07 -3.87 15.32
C ASP A 287 -24.53 -4.01 14.85
N GLY A 288 -25.09 -5.22 14.85
CA GLY A 288 -26.46 -5.51 14.43
C GLY A 288 -26.67 -5.37 12.92
N LYS A 289 -25.60 -5.26 12.12
CA LYS A 289 -25.67 -5.12 10.67
C LYS A 289 -25.83 -6.47 9.99
N ASP A 290 -26.52 -6.48 8.85
CA ASP A 290 -26.59 -7.61 7.94
C ASP A 290 -25.91 -7.28 6.59
N ALA A 291 -25.93 -8.24 5.65
CA ALA A 291 -25.37 -8.03 4.31
C ALA A 291 -26.08 -6.91 3.52
N THR A 292 -27.35 -6.62 3.81
CA THR A 292 -28.08 -5.51 3.19
C THR A 292 -27.53 -4.18 3.70
N ASP A 293 -27.25 -4.07 4.98
CA ASP A 293 -26.67 -2.86 5.58
C ASP A 293 -25.23 -2.64 5.12
N ALA A 294 -24.43 -3.70 5.05
CA ALA A 294 -23.07 -3.64 4.49
C ALA A 294 -23.07 -3.17 3.02
N ALA A 295 -23.96 -3.71 2.18
CA ALA A 295 -24.09 -3.29 0.78
C ALA A 295 -24.58 -1.84 0.63
N LYS A 296 -25.47 -1.36 1.52
CA LYS A 296 -25.89 0.05 1.54
C LYS A 296 -24.75 0.98 1.96
N GLU A 297 -23.98 0.58 2.97
CA GLU A 297 -22.88 1.38 3.53
C GLU A 297 -21.84 1.76 2.47
N ASN A 298 -21.63 0.89 1.49
CA ASN A 298 -20.72 1.14 0.37
C ASN A 298 -21.42 1.27 -1.01
N ASN A 299 -22.70 1.64 -1.02
CA ASN A 299 -23.47 1.97 -2.24
C ASN A 299 -23.52 0.86 -3.32
N GLN A 300 -23.52 -0.42 -2.93
CA GLN A 300 -23.50 -1.56 -3.85
C GLN A 300 -24.89 -1.89 -4.42
N THR A 301 -25.38 -1.03 -5.31
CA THR A 301 -26.74 -1.12 -5.89
C THR A 301 -27.04 -2.43 -6.61
N ALA A 302 -26.09 -2.93 -7.42
CA ALA A 302 -26.24 -4.21 -8.10
C ALA A 302 -26.32 -5.39 -7.11
N PHE A 303 -25.54 -5.33 -6.02
CA PHE A 303 -25.55 -6.33 -4.97
C PHE A 303 -26.87 -6.31 -4.19
N LEU A 304 -27.42 -5.12 -3.92
CA LEU A 304 -28.75 -4.97 -3.30
C LEU A 304 -29.87 -5.59 -4.16
N GLU A 305 -29.79 -5.50 -5.49
CA GLU A 305 -30.73 -6.21 -6.37
C GLU A 305 -30.51 -7.73 -6.30
N TYR A 306 -29.26 -8.17 -6.26
CA TYR A 306 -28.93 -9.59 -6.09
C TYR A 306 -29.48 -10.16 -4.77
N LEU A 307 -29.37 -9.45 -3.64
CA LEU A 307 -29.93 -9.87 -2.34
C LEU A 307 -31.44 -10.14 -2.40
N LYS A 308 -32.20 -9.40 -3.22
CA LYS A 308 -33.64 -9.64 -3.41
C LYS A 308 -33.96 -10.93 -4.14
N THR A 309 -32.98 -11.49 -4.88
CA THR A 309 -33.14 -12.75 -5.61
C THR A 309 -32.89 -13.98 -4.73
N LEU A 310 -32.28 -13.81 -3.55
CA LEU A 310 -31.97 -14.89 -2.65
C LEU A 310 -33.22 -15.34 -1.87
N PRO A 311 -33.36 -16.65 -1.60
CA PRO A 311 -34.44 -17.18 -0.77
C PRO A 311 -34.15 -16.88 0.71
N LEU A 312 -34.46 -15.65 1.15
CA LEU A 312 -34.24 -15.20 2.53
C LEU A 312 -35.18 -15.94 3.50
N LYS A 313 -34.68 -16.36 4.66
CA LYS A 313 -35.48 -16.97 5.73
C LYS A 313 -36.51 -15.93 6.22
N GLY A 314 -37.78 -16.14 5.88
CA GLY A 314 -38.90 -15.39 6.46
C GLY A 314 -39.53 -14.30 5.59
N LYS A 315 -39.15 -14.14 4.31
CA LYS A 315 -39.97 -13.40 3.34
C LYS A 315 -40.88 -14.38 2.58
N PRO A 316 -42.20 -14.13 2.50
CA PRO A 316 -43.08 -15.02 1.74
C PRO A 316 -42.62 -15.05 0.28
N ALA A 317 -42.51 -16.25 -0.29
CA ALA A 317 -42.26 -16.43 -1.71
C ALA A 317 -43.28 -15.59 -2.49
N LEU A 318 -42.78 -14.70 -3.35
CA LEU A 318 -43.62 -13.98 -4.29
C LEU A 318 -44.23 -15.02 -5.25
N MET A 319 -45.48 -15.40 -4.99
CA MET A 319 -46.37 -16.03 -5.97
C MET A 319 -46.89 -14.99 -6.95
#